data_AF-A0AAE9B1C3-F1
#
_entry.id   AF-A0AAE9B1C3-F1
#
_cell.length_a   1.000
_cell.length_b   1.000
_cell.length_c   1.000
_cell.angle_alpha   90.00
_cell.angle_beta   90.00
_cell.angle_gamma   90.00
#
_symmetry.space_group_name_H-M   'P 1'
#
loop_
_entity.id
_entity.type
_entity.pdbx_description
1 polymer ?
#
loop_
_entity_poly.entity_id
_entity_poly.type
_entity_poly.pdbx_seq_one_letter_code
_entity_poly.pdbx_strand_id
1 'polypeptide(L)' 'MHGLYPGSQRVPPTGRMILYHLSDLRLRVTSATDPAVIAITRGIQLHLLDLLGLEPTQPRRPQT' A
#
# COMPACT_ATOMS: atom_id res chain seq x y z
N MET A 1 -11.78 -7.86 6.47
CA MET A 1 -11.03 -7.07 5.48
C MET A 1 -11.98 -6.73 4.36
N HIS A 2 -12.44 -5.47 4.26
CA HIS A 2 -13.25 -5.00 3.14
C HIS A 2 -12.46 -3.85 2.51
N GLY A 3 -11.87 -4.08 1.35
CA GLY A 3 -11.18 -3.03 0.59
C GLY A 3 -12.21 -2.22 -0.18
N LEU A 4 -11.93 -0.94 -0.41
CA LEU A 4 -12.77 -0.06 -1.21
C LEU A 4 -12.27 -0.03 -2.66
N TYR A 5 -13.20 -0.19 -3.62
CA TYR A 5 -12.96 -0.02 -5.06
C TYR A 5 -13.26 1.45 -5.45
N PRO A 6 -12.74 1.97 -6.59
CA PRO A 6 -13.24 3.21 -7.18
C PRO A 6 -14.75 3.09 -7.44
N GLY A 7 -15.57 3.61 -6.52
CA GLY A 7 -17.01 3.31 -6.47
C GLY A 7 -17.56 2.92 -5.09
N SER A 8 -16.78 3.10 -4.01
CA SER A 8 -17.29 3.13 -2.61
C SER A 8 -17.85 1.82 -2.05
N GLN A 9 -17.72 0.70 -2.76
CA GLN A 9 -18.27 -0.59 -2.33
C GLN A 9 -17.28 -1.36 -1.45
N ARG A 10 -17.72 -1.74 -0.24
CA ARG A 10 -16.95 -2.52 0.75
C ARG A 10 -16.97 -4.00 0.42
N VAL A 11 -16.12 -4.42 -0.51
CA VAL A 11 -15.97 -5.83 -0.91
C VAL A 11 -14.71 -6.43 -0.27
N PRO A 12 -14.70 -7.72 0.09
CA PRO A 12 -13.47 -8.39 0.46
C PRO A 12 -12.40 -8.19 -0.63
N PRO A 13 -11.17 -7.82 -0.28
CA PRO A 13 -10.12 -7.59 -1.28
C PRO A 13 -9.86 -8.89 -2.04
N THR A 14 -9.99 -8.83 -3.36
CA THR A 14 -9.65 -9.95 -4.24
C THR A 14 -8.16 -9.94 -4.57
N GLY A 15 -7.60 -11.09 -4.96
CA GLY A 15 -6.21 -11.13 -5.43
C GLY A 15 -5.93 -10.15 -6.58
N ARG A 16 -6.92 -9.95 -7.48
CA ARG A 16 -6.85 -8.96 -8.56
C ARG A 16 -6.79 -7.52 -8.03
N MET A 17 -7.55 -7.18 -6.99
CA MET A 17 -7.50 -5.84 -6.37
C MET A 17 -6.14 -5.57 -5.76
N ILE A 18 -5.59 -6.54 -5.03
CA ILE A 18 -4.26 -6.42 -4.41
C ILE A 18 -3.22 -6.15 -5.50
N LEU A 19 -3.21 -6.95 -6.57
CA LEU A 19 -2.24 -6.78 -7.66
C LEU A 19 -2.40 -5.47 -8.43
N TYR A 20 -3.63 -4.98 -8.65
CA TYR A 20 -3.88 -3.68 -9.28
C TYR A 20 -3.29 -2.52 -8.48
N HIS A 21 -3.40 -2.54 -7.15
CA HIS A 21 -2.81 -1.48 -6.33
C HIS A 21 -1.29 -1.63 -6.18
N LEU A 22 -0.78 -2.86 -6.20
CA LEU A 22 0.66 -3.11 -6.13
C LEU A 22 1.39 -2.78 -7.44
N SER A 23 0.71 -2.73 -8.60
CA SER A 23 1.36 -2.41 -9.89
C SER A 23 1.88 -0.98 -9.97
N ASP A 24 1.36 -0.08 -9.14
CA ASP A 24 1.84 1.31 -9.06
C ASP A 24 3.06 1.47 -8.12
N LEU A 25 3.48 0.41 -7.43
CA LEU A 25 4.67 0.45 -6.58
C LEU A 25 5.92 0.62 -7.43
N ARG A 26 6.77 1.57 -7.02
CA ARG A 26 8.06 1.81 -7.65
C ARG A 26 9.17 1.37 -6.72
N LEU A 27 10.14 0.65 -7.28
CA LEU A 27 11.40 0.40 -6.59
C LEU A 27 12.27 1.66 -6.65
N ARG A 28 12.81 2.05 -5.51
CA ARG A 28 13.93 2.97 -5.37
C ARG A 28 15.19 2.12 -5.34
N VAL A 29 15.92 2.14 -6.45
CA VAL A 29 17.23 1.50 -6.57
C VAL A 29 18.26 2.62 -6.67
N THR A 30 19.17 2.67 -5.70
CA THR A 30 20.22 3.69 -5.64
C THR A 30 21.57 3.10 -6.10
N SER A 31 21.86 1.85 -5.74
CA SER A 31 23.03 1.09 -6.17
C SER A 31 22.69 -0.40 -6.32
N ALA A 32 23.48 -1.13 -7.11
CA ALA A 32 23.31 -2.58 -7.36
C ALA A 32 23.46 -3.44 -6.09
N THR A 33 24.15 -2.92 -5.08
CA THR A 33 24.36 -3.60 -3.78
C THR A 33 23.40 -3.14 -2.70
N ASP A 34 22.62 -2.10 -2.96
CA ASP A 34 21.71 -1.56 -1.96
C ASP A 34 20.47 -2.43 -1.83
N PRO A 35 19.90 -2.55 -0.62
CA PRO A 35 18.64 -3.22 -0.43
C PRO A 35 17.54 -2.53 -1.25
N ALA A 36 16.70 -3.34 -1.91
CA ALA A 36 15.57 -2.82 -2.68
C ALA A 36 14.59 -2.11 -1.75
N VAL A 37 14.40 -0.80 -1.95
CA VAL A 37 13.44 0.00 -1.17
C VAL A 37 12.20 0.25 -2.03
N ILE A 38 11.01 -0.02 -1.52
CA ILE A 38 9.76 0.37 -2.19
C ILE A 38 9.48 1.84 -1.88
N ALA A 39 9.38 2.66 -2.92
CA ALA A 39 8.99 4.05 -2.80
C ALA A 39 7.47 4.15 -2.62
N ILE A 40 7.03 4.24 -1.37
CA ILE A 40 5.62 4.47 -1.03
C ILE A 40 5.35 5.98 -1.06
N THR A 41 4.70 6.46 -2.11
CA THR A 41 4.20 7.84 -2.16
C THR A 41 2.96 7.99 -1.29
N ARG A 42 2.61 9.23 -0.92
CA ARG A 42 1.40 9.50 -0.13
C ARG A 42 0.11 8.98 -0.80
N GLY A 43 0.01 9.06 -2.13
CA GLY A 43 -1.13 8.52 -2.88
C GLY A 43 -1.24 7.00 -2.75
N ILE A 44 -0.12 6.29 -2.94
CA ILE A 44 -0.03 4.83 -2.77
C ILE A 44 -0.35 4.43 -1.33
N GLN A 45 0.17 5.17 -0.34
CA GLN A 45 -0.08 4.90 1.08
C GLN A 45 -1.58 4.95 1.40
N LEU A 46 -2.28 5.98 0.92
CA LEU A 46 -3.72 6.11 1.14
C LEU A 46 -4.50 4.96 0.48
N HIS A 47 -4.11 4.55 -0.74
CA HIS A 47 -4.76 3.42 -1.43
C HIS A 47 -4.53 2.08 -0.74
N LEU A 48 -3.33 1.84 -0.20
CA LEU A 48 -3.05 0.60 0.55
C LEU A 48 -3.79 0.56 1.88
N LEU A 49 -3.88 1.70 2.57
CA LEU A 49 -4.68 1.82 3.80
C LEU A 49 -6.16 1.56 3.53
N ASP A 50 -6.69 2.13 2.44
CA ASP A 50 -8.06 1.94 1.98
C ASP A 50 -8.37 0.47 1.61
N LEU A 51 -7.44 -0.19 0.90
CA LEU A 51 -7.52 -1.62 0.57
C LEU A 51 -7.57 -2.51 1.83
N LEU A 52 -6.81 -2.13 2.86
CA LEU A 52 -6.74 -2.87 4.11
C LEU A 52 -7.87 -2.48 5.09
N GLY A 53 -8.64 -1.44 4.80
CA GLY A 53 -9.64 -0.88 5.69
C GLY A 53 -9.02 -0.31 6.98
N LEU A 54 -7.81 0.24 6.88
CA LEU A 54 -7.06 0.82 7.99
C LEU A 54 -7.17 2.33 7.95
N GLU A 55 -7.57 2.93 9.06
CA GLU A 55 -7.41 4.37 9.23
C GLU A 55 -5.92 4.72 9.25
N PRO A 56 -5.50 5.87 8.68
CA PRO A 56 -4.14 6.41 8.80
C PRO A 56 -3.87 6.78 10.26
N THR A 57 -3.69 5.77 11.09
CA THR A 57 -3.20 5.91 12.45
C THR A 57 -1.71 6.16 12.37
N GLN A 58 -1.27 7.12 13.19
CA GLN A 58 0.12 7.54 13.30
C GLN A 58 1.04 6.30 13.34
N PRO A 59 2.11 6.24 12.52
CA PRO A 59 2.96 5.06 12.46
C PRO A 59 3.50 4.79 13.88
N ARG A 60 3.24 3.59 14.42
CA ARG A 60 3.83 3.18 15.69
C ARG A 60 5.34 3.18 15.50
N ARG A 61 6.05 3.99 16.30
CA ARG A 61 7.52 3.93 16.33
C ARG A 61 7.94 2.48 16.60
N PRO A 62 8.94 1.94 15.88
CA PRO A 62 9.57 0.71 16.29
C PRO A 62 10.14 0.95 17.69
N GLN A 63 9.78 0.10 18.65
CA GLN A 63 10.45 0.10 19.95
C GLN A 63 11.82 -0.56 19.71
N THR A 64 12.88 0.21 19.95
CA THR A 64 14.28 -0.24 19.97
C THR A 64 14.55 -1.10 21.19
#